data_AF-A0A0M3IFU5-F1
#
_entry.id   AF-A0A0M3IFU5-F1
#
_cell.length_a   1.000
_cell.length_b   1.000
_cell.length_c   1.000
_cell.angle_alpha   90.00
_cell.angle_beta   90.00
_cell.angle_gamma   90.00
#
_symmetry.space_group_name_H-M   'P 1'
#
loop_
_entity.id
_entity.type
_entity.pdbx_description
1 polymer ?
#
loop_
_entity_poly.entity_id
_entity_poly.type
_entity_poly.pdbx_seq_one_letter_code
_entity_poly.pdbx_strand_id
1 'polypeptide(L)'
;MNKESVTGLVDPWRFSSNAIHRASAKLAVPNNTHRFRDGDGTLRHIPFRKGKNLVGTAKYASLNSHNGLELSRRDDLESLGYIIVEFINRELPWKEQRSKARFRTKQQSYNRIRNIKEQTDWSTLCPRMAEWIRYCRQLEFPDDVN
;
A
#
# COMPACT_ATOMS: atom_id res chain seq x y z
N MET A 1 -5.66 23.16 9.96
CA MET A 1 -6.59 22.05 10.23
C MET A 1 -6.00 20.80 9.59
N ASN A 2 -5.49 19.89 10.41
CA ASN A 2 -4.62 18.80 9.98
C ASN A 2 -5.44 17.75 9.24
N LYS A 3 -5.15 17.56 7.95
CA LYS A 3 -5.75 16.52 7.12
C LYS A 3 -4.96 15.24 7.35
N GLU A 4 -5.54 14.29 8.08
CA GLU A 4 -4.96 12.95 8.17
C GLU A 4 -5.42 12.13 6.99
N SER A 5 -4.48 11.50 6.28
CA SER A 5 -4.74 10.88 5.00
C SER A 5 -3.96 9.59 4.88
N VAL A 6 -4.56 8.55 4.29
CA VAL A 6 -3.86 7.34 3.87
C VAL A 6 -2.96 7.74 2.71
N THR A 7 -1.67 7.57 2.92
CA THR A 7 -0.70 7.85 1.88
C THR A 7 -0.82 6.75 0.84
N GLY A 8 -1.20 7.10 -0.40
CA GLY A 8 -0.83 6.25 -1.53
C GLY A 8 0.70 6.31 -1.63
N LEU A 9 1.40 5.50 -0.82
CA LEU A 9 2.82 5.66 -0.54
C LEU A 9 3.58 5.83 -1.86
N VAL A 10 4.16 7.02 -1.97
CA VAL A 10 4.91 7.47 -3.12
C VAL A 10 6.09 6.53 -3.28
N ASP A 11 6.29 6.04 -4.50
CA ASP A 11 7.39 5.14 -4.83
C ASP A 11 8.71 5.67 -4.24
N PRO A 12 9.38 4.95 -3.32
CA PRO A 12 10.66 5.37 -2.75
C PRO A 12 11.74 5.66 -3.81
N TRP A 13 11.56 5.12 -5.03
CA TRP A 13 12.47 5.32 -6.16
C TRP A 13 12.17 6.58 -6.99
N ARG A 14 11.21 7.42 -6.59
CA ARG A 14 10.95 8.72 -7.25
C ARG A 14 11.88 9.85 -6.77
N PHE A 15 12.73 9.59 -5.77
CA PHE A 15 13.89 10.43 -5.47
C PHE A 15 14.97 10.09 -6.50
N SER A 16 15.12 10.93 -7.53
CA SER A 16 16.28 10.78 -8.43
C SER A 16 17.56 11.00 -7.63
N SER A 17 18.64 10.37 -8.09
CA SER A 17 20.01 10.39 -7.54
C SER A 17 20.57 11.79 -7.21
N ASN A 18 19.90 12.88 -7.61
CA ASN A 18 20.32 14.26 -7.34
C ASN A 18 19.76 14.86 -6.03
N ALA A 19 18.91 14.15 -5.28
CA ALA A 19 18.26 14.68 -4.07
C ALA A 19 19.10 14.56 -2.77
N ILE A 20 20.30 13.95 -2.82
CA ILE A 20 21.10 13.65 -1.62
C ILE A 20 21.71 14.92 -0.97
N HIS A 21 21.74 16.07 -1.67
CA HIS A 21 22.39 17.29 -1.18
C HIS A 21 21.50 18.35 -0.50
N ARG A 22 20.20 18.12 -0.30
CA ARG A 22 19.35 19.12 0.38
C ARG A 22 18.55 18.49 1.52
N ALA A 23 19.12 18.59 2.71
CA ALA A 23 18.46 18.30 3.98
C ALA A 23 17.28 19.28 4.22
N SER A 24 16.13 18.93 3.67
CA SER A 24 14.79 19.27 4.20
C SER A 24 13.78 18.50 3.36
N ALA A 25 13.55 17.24 3.73
CA ALA A 25 12.43 16.48 3.18
C ALA A 25 11.13 17.08 3.76
N LYS A 26 10.61 18.13 3.13
CA LYS A 26 9.18 18.41 3.23
C LYS A 26 8.49 17.22 2.57
N LEU A 27 7.81 16.41 3.37
CA LEU A 27 6.84 15.44 2.88
C LEU A 27 5.75 16.22 2.13
N ALA A 28 5.91 16.37 0.82
CA ALA A 28 4.86 16.86 -0.04
C ALA A 28 3.76 15.78 -0.05
N VAL A 29 2.66 16.04 0.66
CA VAL A 29 1.47 15.19 0.68
C VAL A 29 0.86 15.26 -0.73
N PRO A 30 0.90 14.19 -1.54
CA PRO A 30 0.44 14.25 -2.92
C PRO A 30 -1.08 14.50 -3.00
N ASN A 31 -1.56 15.15 -4.06
CA ASN A 31 -3.00 15.40 -4.28
C ASN A 31 -3.88 14.14 -4.43
N ASN A 32 -3.32 12.94 -4.24
CA ASN A 32 -3.99 11.65 -4.43
C ASN A 32 -4.12 10.85 -3.12
N THR A 33 -4.04 11.53 -1.97
CA THR A 33 -4.20 10.88 -0.67
C THR A 33 -5.65 10.50 -0.42
N HIS A 34 -5.87 9.24 -0.04
CA HIS A 34 -7.20 8.75 0.29
C HIS A 34 -7.54 9.20 1.71
N ARG A 35 -8.66 9.89 1.91
CA ARG A 35 -9.12 10.24 3.27
C ARG A 35 -9.64 8.97 3.94
N PHE A 36 -9.27 8.74 5.19
CA PHE A 36 -9.83 7.65 6.02
C PHE A 36 -10.76 8.17 7.12
N ARG A 37 -10.90 9.49 7.23
CA ARG A 37 -11.83 10.17 8.14
C ARG A 37 -12.64 11.20 7.37
N ASP A 38 -13.84 11.44 7.84
CA ASP A 38 -14.68 12.50 7.30
C ASP A 38 -14.08 13.89 7.56
N GLY A 39 -14.30 14.78 6.60
CA GLY A 39 -13.77 16.15 6.61
C GLY A 39 -14.62 17.15 7.39
N ASP A 40 -15.67 16.68 8.06
CA ASP A 40 -16.66 17.47 8.79
C ASP A 40 -16.19 17.86 10.22
N GLY A 41 -15.00 17.42 10.62
CA GLY A 41 -14.43 17.69 11.94
C GLY A 41 -14.84 16.68 13.02
N THR A 42 -15.68 15.70 12.70
CA THR A 42 -16.17 14.68 13.66
C THR A 42 -15.16 13.56 13.95
N LEU A 43 -14.04 13.52 13.20
CA LEU A 43 -13.01 12.47 13.24
C LEU A 43 -13.53 11.04 13.02
N ARG A 44 -14.78 10.91 12.56
CA ARG A 44 -15.42 9.63 12.21
C ARG A 44 -14.70 8.98 11.05
N HIS A 45 -14.58 7.67 11.13
CA HIS A 45 -14.01 6.87 10.06
C HIS A 45 -14.96 6.84 8.86
N ILE A 46 -14.39 6.84 7.65
CA ILE A 46 -15.19 6.71 6.44
C ILE A 46 -15.91 5.35 6.41
N PRO A 47 -17.12 5.27 5.81
CA PRO A 47 -17.82 4.00 5.69
C PRO A 47 -17.09 3.06 4.74
N PHE A 48 -17.13 1.76 5.04
CA PHE A 48 -16.58 0.75 4.15
C PHE A 48 -17.31 0.69 2.79
N ARG A 49 -16.53 0.48 1.72
CA ARG A 49 -17.03 0.37 0.34
C ARG A 49 -16.26 -0.72 -0.41
N LYS A 50 -16.90 -1.32 -1.42
CA LYS A 50 -16.28 -2.27 -2.36
C LYS A 50 -16.31 -1.72 -3.78
N GLY A 51 -15.59 -2.36 -4.71
CA GLY A 51 -15.54 -1.96 -6.12
C GLY A 51 -14.66 -0.74 -6.39
N LYS A 52 -13.70 -0.45 -5.50
CA LYS A 52 -12.69 0.59 -5.71
C LYS A 52 -11.70 0.18 -6.78
N ASN A 53 -11.18 1.17 -7.51
CA ASN A 53 -10.01 0.96 -8.36
C ASN A 53 -8.76 0.74 -7.50
N LEU A 54 -7.74 0.08 -8.04
CA LEU A 54 -6.43 -0.05 -7.40
C LEU A 54 -5.88 1.35 -7.07
N VAL A 55 -5.50 1.56 -5.80
CA VAL A 55 -4.87 2.79 -5.33
C VAL A 55 -3.40 2.52 -5.01
N GLY A 56 -2.52 3.45 -5.41
CA GLY A 56 -1.09 3.35 -5.18
C GLY A 56 -0.34 2.48 -6.20
N THR A 57 0.95 2.24 -5.93
CA THR A 57 1.81 1.43 -6.80
C THR A 57 1.56 -0.05 -6.51
N ALA A 58 1.10 -0.81 -7.51
CA ALA A 58 0.74 -2.24 -7.39
C ALA A 58 1.75 -3.09 -6.58
N LYS A 59 3.05 -2.79 -6.70
CA LYS A 59 4.14 -3.39 -5.94
C LYS A 59 3.97 -3.26 -4.41
N TYR A 60 3.62 -2.07 -3.92
CA TYR A 60 3.47 -1.79 -2.48
C TYR A 60 2.00 -1.71 -2.03
N ALA A 61 1.03 -1.65 -2.94
CA ALA A 61 -0.39 -1.62 -2.58
C ALA A 61 -0.80 -2.84 -1.74
N SER A 62 -1.63 -2.65 -0.72
CA SER A 62 -2.16 -3.73 0.11
C SER A 62 -3.00 -4.73 -0.69
N LEU A 63 -3.22 -5.93 -0.14
CA LEU A 63 -4.16 -6.89 -0.72
C LEU A 63 -5.59 -6.34 -0.82
N ASN A 64 -6.02 -5.53 0.15
CA ASN A 64 -7.33 -4.87 0.09
C ASN A 64 -7.45 -3.94 -1.11
N SER A 65 -6.37 -3.20 -1.43
CA SER A 65 -6.33 -2.35 -2.63
C SER A 65 -6.42 -3.16 -3.91
N HIS A 66 -5.72 -4.30 -3.99
CA HIS A 66 -5.83 -5.24 -5.12
C HIS A 66 -7.23 -5.85 -5.24
N ASN A 67 -7.93 -6.01 -4.12
CA ASN A 67 -9.30 -6.52 -4.05
C ASN A 67 -10.38 -5.44 -4.22
N GLY A 68 -9.99 -4.20 -4.49
CA GLY A 68 -10.93 -3.09 -4.68
C GLY A 68 -11.76 -2.78 -3.43
N LEU A 69 -11.20 -2.98 -2.25
CA LEU A 69 -11.83 -2.63 -0.98
C LEU A 69 -11.45 -1.20 -0.57
N GLU A 70 -12.29 -0.59 0.27
CA GLU A 70 -12.00 0.70 0.86
C GLU A 70 -10.75 0.64 1.74
N LEU A 71 -9.88 1.64 1.61
CA LEU A 71 -8.59 1.68 2.30
C LEU A 71 -8.68 2.49 3.58
N SER A 72 -7.97 2.00 4.60
CA SER A 72 -7.78 2.67 5.88
C SER A 72 -6.31 2.63 6.29
N ARG A 73 -6.02 3.06 7.54
CA ARG A 73 -4.67 3.06 8.11
C ARG A 73 -3.99 1.68 8.08
N ARG A 74 -4.75 0.58 8.11
CA ARG A 74 -4.18 -0.78 8.03
C ARG A 74 -3.43 -1.03 6.72
N ASP A 75 -3.88 -0.40 5.64
CA ASP A 75 -3.32 -0.58 4.30
C ASP A 75 -1.98 0.13 4.14
N ASP A 76 -1.80 1.27 4.82
CA ASP A 76 -0.50 1.93 4.93
C ASP A 76 0.52 1.05 5.66
N LEU A 77 0.11 0.37 6.74
CA LEU A 77 1.00 -0.50 7.53
C LEU A 77 1.46 -1.74 6.75
N GLU A 78 0.55 -2.36 5.99
CA GLU A 78 0.91 -3.46 5.08
C GLU A 78 1.87 -2.98 3.98
N SER A 79 1.58 -1.81 3.39
CA SER A 79 2.42 -1.20 2.35
C SER A 79 3.82 -0.87 2.87
N LEU A 80 3.92 -0.34 4.09
CA LEU A 80 5.19 -0.08 4.77
C LEU A 80 5.96 -1.39 5.01
N GLY A 81 5.26 -2.45 5.42
CA GLY A 81 5.84 -3.78 5.56
C GLY A 81 6.48 -4.27 4.26
N TYR A 82 5.84 -4.08 3.10
CA TYR A 82 6.42 -4.43 1.80
C TYR A 82 7.67 -3.61 1.46
N ILE A 83 7.71 -2.32 1.81
CA ILE A 83 8.89 -1.47 1.61
C ILE A 83 10.05 -1.95 2.49
N ILE A 84 9.79 -2.28 3.75
CA ILE A 84 10.81 -2.78 4.69
C ILE A 84 11.34 -4.15 4.22
N VAL A 85 10.47 -5.07 3.80
CA VAL A 85 10.90 -6.37 3.26
C VAL A 85 11.76 -6.19 2.02
N GLU A 86 11.39 -5.32 1.09
CA GLU A 86 12.25 -5.02 -0.06
C GLU A 86 13.60 -4.43 0.36
N PHE A 87 13.62 -3.56 1.37
CA PHE A 87 14.88 -2.98 1.84
C PHE A 87 15.81 -4.05 2.43
N ILE A 88 15.27 -4.98 3.23
CA ILE A 88 16.02 -6.07 3.87
C ILE A 88 16.48 -7.10 2.84
N ASN A 89 15.57 -7.59 2.00
CA ASN A 89 15.81 -8.70 1.08
C ASN A 89 16.32 -8.26 -0.30
N ARG A 90 16.33 -6.95 -0.58
CA ARG A 90 16.60 -6.31 -1.89
C ARG A 90 15.58 -6.59 -2.99
N GLU A 91 14.61 -7.47 -2.75
CA GLU A 91 13.59 -7.82 -3.74
C GLU A 91 12.24 -8.23 -3.13
N LEU A 92 11.21 -8.20 -3.99
CA LEU A 92 9.88 -8.75 -3.72
C LEU A 92 9.54 -9.75 -4.85
N PRO A 93 8.95 -10.92 -4.54
CA PRO A 93 8.64 -11.95 -5.53
C PRO A 93 7.75 -11.47 -6.70
N TRP A 94 6.95 -10.43 -6.49
CA TRP A 94 6.05 -9.85 -7.50
C TRP A 94 6.61 -8.63 -8.26
N LYS A 95 7.89 -8.26 -8.09
CA LYS A 95 8.49 -7.05 -8.69
C LYS A 95 8.40 -7.01 -10.22
N GLU A 96 8.67 -8.12 -10.90
CA GLU A 96 8.81 -8.16 -12.37
C GLU A 96 7.48 -8.28 -13.14
N GLN A 97 6.36 -8.36 -12.44
CA GLN A 97 5.08 -8.72 -13.06
C GLN A 97 4.34 -7.54 -13.70
N ARG A 98 5.00 -6.38 -13.84
CA ARG A 98 4.42 -5.16 -14.44
C ARG A 98 4.82 -4.91 -15.89
N SER A 99 5.64 -5.78 -16.51
CA SER A 99 6.05 -5.58 -17.89
C SER A 99 4.83 -5.72 -18.82
N LYS A 100 4.52 -4.64 -19.56
CA LYS A 100 3.43 -4.62 -20.55
C LYS A 100 3.61 -5.69 -21.63
N ALA A 101 4.84 -6.14 -21.88
CA ALA A 101 5.15 -7.20 -22.81
C ALA A 101 4.62 -8.58 -22.37
N ARG A 102 4.48 -8.82 -21.06
CA ARG A 102 4.04 -10.12 -20.51
C ARG A 102 2.52 -10.24 -20.36
N PHE A 103 1.79 -9.13 -20.30
CA PHE A 103 0.34 -9.13 -20.03
C PHE A 103 -0.45 -8.32 -21.07
N ARG A 104 -1.59 -8.88 -21.53
CA ARG A 104 -2.45 -8.24 -22.52
C ARG A 104 -3.22 -7.05 -21.93
N THR A 105 -3.50 -7.08 -20.64
CA THR A 105 -4.21 -6.00 -19.93
C THR A 105 -3.57 -5.66 -18.58
N LYS A 106 -3.80 -4.43 -18.10
CA LYS A 106 -3.37 -4.00 -16.75
C LYS A 106 -3.98 -4.88 -15.65
N GLN A 107 -5.24 -5.29 -15.82
CA GLN A 107 -5.94 -6.14 -14.84
C GLN A 107 -5.25 -7.49 -14.68
N GLN A 108 -4.75 -8.09 -15.76
CA GLN A 108 -4.01 -9.36 -15.69
C GLN A 108 -2.71 -9.21 -14.89
N SER A 109 -1.98 -8.11 -15.10
CA SER A 109 -0.78 -7.80 -14.32
C SER A 109 -1.10 -7.60 -12.84
N TYR A 110 -2.17 -6.88 -12.51
CA TYR A 110 -2.59 -6.65 -11.12
C TYR A 110 -3.03 -7.94 -10.44
N ASN A 111 -3.86 -8.76 -11.10
CA ASN A 111 -4.27 -10.07 -10.60
C ASN A 111 -3.06 -10.98 -10.35
N ARG A 112 -2.04 -10.95 -11.22
CA ARG A 112 -0.82 -11.73 -11.01
C ARG A 112 -0.06 -11.27 -9.77
N ILE A 113 0.13 -9.96 -9.59
CA ILE A 113 0.78 -9.41 -8.40
C ILE A 113 0.01 -9.80 -7.13
N ARG A 114 -1.32 -9.66 -7.15
CA ARG A 114 -2.19 -10.06 -6.04
C ARG A 114 -2.00 -11.53 -5.69
N ASN A 115 -2.11 -12.43 -6.66
CA ASN A 115 -2.04 -13.87 -6.41
C ASN A 115 -0.68 -14.26 -5.80
N ILE A 116 0.43 -13.66 -6.24
CA ILE A 116 1.75 -13.91 -5.64
C ILE A 116 1.78 -13.38 -4.20
N LYS A 117 1.24 -12.18 -3.91
CA LYS A 117 1.15 -11.63 -2.55
C LYS A 117 0.34 -12.51 -1.59
N GLU A 118 -0.73 -13.14 -2.09
CA GLU A 118 -1.57 -14.07 -1.32
C GLU A 118 -0.83 -15.37 -1.01
N GLN A 119 -0.10 -15.91 -2.01
CA GLN A 119 0.60 -17.19 -1.90
C GLN A 119 1.98 -17.11 -1.26
N THR A 120 2.50 -15.89 -1.04
CA THR A 120 3.83 -15.69 -0.42
C THR A 120 3.80 -16.17 1.02
N ASP A 121 4.63 -17.18 1.32
CA ASP A 121 4.95 -17.53 2.71
C ASP A 121 5.96 -16.55 3.28
N TRP A 122 5.48 -15.68 4.17
CA TRP A 122 6.28 -14.67 4.85
C TRP A 122 7.33 -15.25 5.79
N SER A 123 7.07 -16.44 6.33
CA SER A 123 7.97 -17.11 7.26
C SER A 123 9.25 -17.55 6.55
N THR A 124 9.12 -17.95 5.28
CA THR A 124 10.26 -18.24 4.40
C THR A 124 10.86 -16.96 3.80
N LEU A 125 10.04 -16.06 3.27
CA LEU A 125 10.53 -14.87 2.57
C LEU A 125 11.30 -13.91 3.50
N CYS A 126 10.71 -13.54 4.65
CA CYS A 126 11.33 -12.62 5.59
C CYS A 126 10.83 -12.91 7.02
N PRO A 127 11.42 -13.89 7.73
CA PRO A 127 10.94 -14.31 9.04
C PRO A 127 10.79 -13.15 10.04
N ARG A 128 11.71 -12.19 9.99
CA ARG A 128 11.72 -10.98 10.86
C ARG A 128 10.49 -10.08 10.69
N MET A 129 9.86 -10.11 9.51
CA MET A 129 8.69 -9.30 9.19
C MET A 129 7.40 -10.11 9.10
N ALA A 130 7.47 -11.44 9.26
CA ALA A 130 6.33 -12.32 9.04
C ALA A 130 5.16 -12.01 9.99
N GLU A 131 5.43 -11.85 11.28
CA GLU A 131 4.41 -11.48 12.27
C GLU A 131 3.80 -10.10 11.99
N TRP A 132 4.61 -9.11 11.60
CA TRP A 132 4.11 -7.78 11.25
C TRP A 132 3.13 -7.82 10.09
N ILE A 133 3.47 -8.52 9.00
CA ILE A 133 2.60 -8.60 7.82
C ILE A 133 1.31 -9.35 8.17
N ARG A 134 1.40 -10.45 8.94
CA ARG A 134 0.21 -11.18 9.38
C ARG A 134 -0.69 -10.33 10.26
N TYR A 135 -0.12 -9.60 11.21
CA TYR A 135 -0.84 -8.64 12.05
C TYR A 135 -1.57 -7.58 11.21
N CYS A 136 -0.87 -6.93 10.27
CA CYS A 136 -1.48 -5.90 9.43
C CYS A 136 -2.67 -6.43 8.61
N ARG A 137 -2.56 -7.66 8.10
CA ARG A 137 -3.63 -8.32 7.32
C ARG A 137 -4.85 -8.73 8.15
N GLN A 138 -4.69 -8.87 9.47
CA GLN A 138 -5.77 -9.20 10.39
C GLN A 138 -6.48 -7.97 10.96
N LEU A 139 -5.94 -6.77 10.76
CA LEU A 139 -6.58 -5.54 11.21
C LEU A 139 -7.92 -5.34 10.50
N GLU A 140 -8.97 -5.12 11.28
CA GLU A 140 -10.30 -4.83 10.77
C GLU A 140 -10.37 -3.43 10.16
N PHE A 141 -11.36 -3.24 9.27
CA PHE A 141 -11.71 -1.90 8.85
C PHE A 141 -12.57 -1.31 9.97
N PRO A 142 -12.22 -0.14 10.52
CA PRO A 142 -13.07 0.52 11.51
C PRO A 142 -14.38 0.94 10.83
N ASP A 143 -15.40 0.11 10.91
CA ASP A 143 -16.75 0.54 10.60
C ASP A 143 -17.27 1.19 11.87
N ASP A 144 -17.32 2.53 11.88
CA ASP A 144 -18.09 3.28 12.87
C ASP A 144 -19.57 2.98 12.58
N VAL A 145 -20.04 1.83 13.05
CA VAL A 145 -21.46 1.53 13.15
C VAL A 145 -21.99 2.40 14.29
N ASN A 146 -22.96 3.26 13.98
CA ASN A 146 -23.63 4.21 14.88
C ASN A 146 -23.76 3.73 16.33
#